data_AF-A0AAJ0WG82-F1
#
_entry.id   AF-A0AAJ0WG82-F1
#
_cell.length_a   1.000
_cell.length_b   1.000
_cell.length_c   1.000
_cell.angle_alpha   90.00
_cell.angle_beta   90.00
_cell.angle_gamma   90.00
#
_symmetry.space_group_name_H-M   'P 1'
#
loop_
_entity.id
_entity.type
_entity.pdbx_description
1 polymer ?
#
loop_
_entity_poly.entity_id
_entity_poly.type
_entity_poly.pdbx_seq_one_letter_code
_entity_poly.pdbx_strand_id
1 'polypeptide(L)'
;MGLDVIASVFLFLIFFIALAGIVVLLIYSRKKMSTTTIIDQKGIRYLNTFNNRIVKDLPLSSFAKREKLEHVFEPPKYDITSTRPMKSLYDQFYWPVLIDNKVIVHNDAFLGRLFFAMFYANRLELIRTYLLGVAHNRPDITVDPVIFPNHYIDPENYSIDYRQQKRTRIMSALFFILVLGLIYYFVD
;
A
#
# COMPACT_ATOMS: atom_id res chain seq x y z
N MET A 1 9.07 -30.77 -46.47
CA MET A 1 9.25 -30.04 -45.20
C MET A 1 8.44 -30.81 -44.16
N GLY A 2 9.08 -31.35 -43.12
CA GLY A 2 8.45 -32.30 -42.19
C GLY A 2 7.32 -31.66 -41.38
N LEU A 3 6.30 -32.44 -41.05
CA LEU A 3 5.16 -32.03 -40.23
C LEU A 3 5.61 -31.35 -38.92
N ASP A 4 6.73 -31.81 -38.35
CA ASP A 4 7.34 -31.28 -37.13
C ASP A 4 7.87 -29.86 -37.29
N VAL A 5 8.40 -29.52 -38.47
CA VAL A 5 8.90 -28.17 -38.78
C VAL A 5 7.72 -27.20 -38.86
N ILE A 6 6.63 -27.64 -39.51
CA ILE A 6 5.40 -26.85 -39.63
C ILE A 6 4.78 -26.64 -38.23
N ALA A 7 4.65 -27.70 -37.42
CA ALA A 7 4.13 -27.62 -36.07
C ALA A 7 4.97 -26.70 -35.16
N SER A 8 6.31 -26.77 -35.27
CA SER A 8 7.22 -25.90 -34.52
C SER A 8 7.06 -24.42 -34.88
N VAL A 9 6.89 -24.11 -36.16
CA VAL A 9 6.64 -22.73 -36.63
C VAL A 9 5.31 -22.19 -36.11
N PHE A 10 4.25 -23.01 -36.11
CA PHE A 10 2.96 -22.60 -35.54
C PHE A 10 3.02 -22.39 -34.02
N LEU A 11 3.68 -23.27 -33.27
CA LEU A 11 3.90 -23.10 -31.83
C LEU A 11 4.67 -21.82 -31.51
N PHE A 12 5.71 -21.52 -32.30
CA PHE A 12 6.49 -20.30 -32.15
C PHE A 12 5.65 -19.03 -32.41
N LEU A 13 4.78 -19.06 -33.42
CA LEU A 13 3.84 -17.98 -33.71
C LEU A 13 2.83 -17.77 -32.58
N ILE A 14 2.25 -18.85 -32.04
CA ILE A 14 1.33 -18.78 -30.89
C ILE A 14 2.03 -18.17 -29.68
N PHE A 15 3.26 -18.61 -29.40
CA PHE A 15 4.08 -18.06 -28.32
C PHE A 15 4.34 -16.56 -28.52
N PHE A 16 4.70 -16.13 -29.72
CA PHE A 16 4.94 -14.72 -30.03
C PHE A 16 3.69 -13.86 -29.86
N ILE A 17 2.52 -14.35 -30.28
CA ILE A 17 1.24 -13.67 -30.09
C ILE A 17 0.92 -13.55 -28.60
N ALA A 18 1.10 -14.62 -27.83
CA ALA A 18 0.90 -14.58 -26.37
C ALA A 18 1.83 -13.58 -25.69
N LEU A 19 3.12 -13.57 -26.07
CA LEU A 19 4.10 -12.63 -25.55
C LEU A 19 3.74 -11.17 -25.90
N ALA A 20 3.34 -10.91 -27.15
CA ALA A 20 2.89 -9.59 -27.58
C ALA A 20 1.64 -9.14 -26.80
N GLY A 21 0.68 -10.04 -26.56
CA GLY A 21 -0.49 -9.77 -25.72
C GLY A 21 -0.13 -9.38 -24.29
N ILE A 22 0.83 -10.09 -23.67
CA ILE A 22 1.36 -9.74 -22.35
C ILE A 22 2.01 -8.35 -22.36
N VAL A 23 2.82 -8.03 -23.37
CA VAL A 23 3.46 -6.72 -23.50
C VAL A 23 2.43 -5.59 -23.63
N VAL A 24 1.40 -5.78 -24.46
CA VAL A 24 0.31 -4.80 -24.62
C VAL A 24 -0.44 -4.60 -23.32
N LEU A 25 -0.77 -5.68 -22.61
CA LEU A 25 -1.40 -5.62 -21.29
C LEU A 25 -0.53 -4.87 -20.27
N LEU A 26 0.78 -5.12 -20.26
CA LEU A 26 1.71 -4.41 -19.39
C LEU A 26 1.73 -2.90 -19.72
N ILE A 27 1.82 -2.52 -20.99
CA ILE A 27 1.80 -1.11 -21.41
C ILE A 27 0.47 -0.44 -21.04
N TYR A 28 -0.65 -1.10 -21.25
CA TYR A 28 -1.96 -0.58 -20.91
C TYR A 28 -2.13 -0.42 -19.40
N SER A 29 -1.70 -1.42 -18.62
CA SER A 29 -1.76 -1.37 -17.15
C SER A 29 -0.90 -0.24 -16.58
N ARG A 30 0.31 -0.02 -17.15
CA ARG A 30 1.21 1.07 -16.75
C ARG A 30 0.55 2.44 -16.85
N LYS A 31 -0.34 2.68 -17.82
CA LYS A 31 -1.03 3.97 -17.98
C LYS A 31 -2.04 4.25 -16.86
N LYS A 32 -2.59 3.21 -16.23
CA LYS A 32 -3.60 3.31 -15.17
C LYS A 32 -3.02 3.17 -13.76
N MET A 33 -1.75 2.80 -13.62
CA MET A 33 -1.10 2.60 -12.33
C MET A 33 -0.59 3.92 -11.76
N SER A 34 -0.73 4.10 -10.44
CA SER A 34 0.01 5.13 -9.72
C SER A 34 1.39 4.62 -9.33
N THR A 35 2.40 5.44 -9.58
CA THR A 35 3.80 5.18 -9.25
C THR A 35 4.25 5.99 -8.03
N THR A 36 3.64 7.15 -7.79
CA THR A 36 4.04 8.05 -6.70
C THR A 36 2.81 8.57 -5.96
N THR A 37 2.87 8.52 -4.63
CA THR A 37 1.91 9.17 -3.74
C THR A 37 2.50 10.47 -3.20
N ILE A 38 1.77 11.57 -3.36
CA ILE A 38 2.11 12.89 -2.81
C ILE A 38 1.07 13.21 -1.75
N ILE A 39 1.53 13.55 -0.54
CA ILE A 39 0.68 13.90 0.60
C ILE A 39 1.08 15.28 1.07
N ASP A 40 0.13 16.21 1.09
CA ASP A 40 0.33 17.60 1.48
C ASP A 40 -0.95 18.21 2.08
N GLN A 41 -0.93 19.53 2.30
CA GLN A 41 -2.07 20.30 2.83
C GLN A 41 -3.30 20.33 1.91
N LYS A 42 -3.20 19.88 0.66
CA LYS A 42 -4.35 19.78 -0.25
C LYS A 42 -5.01 18.42 -0.16
N GLY A 43 -4.25 17.38 0.20
CA GLY A 43 -4.74 16.02 0.40
C GLY A 43 -3.76 14.98 -0.15
N ILE A 44 -4.31 13.90 -0.71
CA ILE A 44 -3.52 12.78 -1.23
C ILE A 44 -3.68 12.71 -2.75
N ARG A 45 -2.56 12.86 -3.46
CA ARG A 45 -2.50 12.79 -4.92
C ARG A 45 -1.68 11.59 -5.37
N TYR A 46 -2.27 10.80 -6.24
CA TYR A 46 -1.67 9.62 -6.83
C TYR A 46 -1.23 9.95 -8.25
N LEU A 47 0.06 10.09 -8.47
CA LEU A 47 0.66 10.41 -9.75
C LEU A 47 1.10 9.13 -10.47
N ASN A 48 0.97 9.15 -11.80
CA ASN A 48 1.66 8.24 -12.69
C ASN A 48 2.83 9.00 -13.34
N THR A 49 4.05 8.73 -12.89
CA THR A 49 5.27 9.38 -13.37
C THR A 49 5.63 8.99 -14.80
N PHE A 50 5.12 7.88 -15.34
CA PHE A 50 5.39 7.50 -16.74
C PHE A 50 4.70 8.42 -17.75
N ASN A 51 3.56 9.01 -17.38
CA ASN A 51 2.80 9.92 -18.24
C ASN A 51 2.53 11.28 -17.59
N ASN A 52 3.10 11.52 -16.41
CA ASN A 52 2.93 12.70 -15.57
C ASN A 52 1.45 13.09 -15.30
N ARG A 53 0.55 12.09 -15.21
CA ARG A 53 -0.88 12.32 -14.96
C ARG A 53 -1.27 11.97 -13.53
N ILE A 54 -2.17 12.77 -12.96
CA ILE A 54 -2.86 12.44 -11.72
C ILE A 54 -3.86 11.32 -12.02
N VAL A 55 -3.65 10.16 -11.41
CA VAL A 55 -4.50 8.97 -11.54
C VAL A 55 -5.69 9.07 -10.59
N LYS A 56 -5.45 9.60 -9.39
CA LYS A 56 -6.46 9.78 -8.35
C LYS A 56 -6.08 10.97 -7.48
N ASP A 57 -7.07 11.77 -7.13
CA ASP A 57 -6.93 12.91 -6.22
C ASP A 57 -7.95 12.75 -5.09
N LEU A 58 -7.49 12.86 -3.85
CA LEU A 58 -8.30 12.82 -2.65
C LEU A 58 -8.03 14.10 -1.87
N PRO A 59 -8.77 15.18 -2.18
CA PRO A 59 -8.62 16.43 -1.46
C PRO A 59 -9.02 16.23 0.01
N LEU A 60 -8.41 16.98 0.93
CA LEU A 60 -8.73 16.89 2.37
C LEU A 60 -10.20 17.16 2.69
N SER A 61 -10.87 17.99 1.88
CA SER A 61 -12.31 18.24 1.97
C SER A 61 -13.15 17.00 1.70
N SER A 62 -12.63 16.03 0.94
CA SER A 62 -13.30 14.75 0.69
C SER A 62 -13.24 13.82 1.89
N PHE A 63 -12.39 14.05 2.89
CA PHE A 63 -12.31 13.13 4.02
C PHE A 63 -13.62 13.20 4.80
N ALA A 64 -14.21 12.05 5.09
CA ALA A 64 -15.46 11.99 5.82
C ALA A 64 -15.21 11.43 7.22
N LYS A 65 -16.16 11.66 8.12
CA LYS A 65 -16.29 10.80 9.29
C LYS A 65 -16.94 9.49 8.88
N ARG A 66 -16.62 8.43 9.60
CA ARG A 66 -17.29 7.16 9.42
C ARG A 66 -18.73 7.32 9.89
N GLU A 67 -19.67 7.12 8.99
CA GLU A 67 -21.08 7.11 9.36
C GLU A 67 -21.34 5.92 10.29
N LYS A 68 -22.18 6.14 11.31
CA LYS A 68 -22.71 5.04 12.11
C LYS A 68 -23.50 4.15 11.17
N LEU A 69 -22.97 2.98 10.84
CA LEU A 69 -23.74 1.96 10.14
C LEU A 69 -24.90 1.56 11.07
N GLU A 70 -26.14 1.83 10.65
CA GLU A 70 -27.37 1.55 11.41
C GLU A 70 -27.52 0.07 11.80
N HIS A 71 -26.69 -0.83 11.25
CA HIS A 71 -26.81 -2.29 11.39
C HIS A 71 -25.55 -2.98 11.91
N VAL A 72 -24.61 -2.24 12.52
CA VAL A 72 -23.43 -2.85 13.17
C VAL A 72 -23.58 -2.71 14.69
N PHE A 73 -23.55 -3.84 15.40
CA PHE A 73 -23.73 -3.93 16.86
C PHE A 73 -22.72 -3.08 17.65
N GLU A 74 -21.55 -2.80 17.07
CA GLU A 74 -20.60 -1.82 17.58
C GLU A 74 -20.20 -0.85 16.47
N PRO A 75 -20.42 0.47 16.64
CA PRO A 75 -19.88 1.43 15.69
C PRO A 75 -18.35 1.30 15.68
N PRO A 76 -17.70 1.33 14.50
CA PRO A 76 -16.25 1.34 14.45
C PRO A 76 -15.75 2.51 15.29
N LYS A 77 -14.90 2.22 16.28
CA LYS A 77 -14.47 3.19 17.30
C LYS A 77 -13.67 4.37 16.73
N TYR A 78 -13.05 4.17 15.56
CA TYR A 78 -12.17 5.13 14.92
C TYR A 78 -12.49 5.29 13.43
N ASP A 79 -12.34 6.52 12.92
CA ASP A 79 -12.55 6.85 11.51
C ASP A 79 -11.42 6.28 10.63
N ILE A 80 -10.18 6.41 11.09
CA ILE A 80 -8.99 5.86 10.44
C ILE A 80 -8.55 4.60 11.19
N THR A 81 -8.46 3.50 10.45
CA THR A 81 -8.06 2.19 10.98
C THR A 81 -6.98 1.56 10.11
N SER A 82 -6.20 0.64 10.68
CA SER A 82 -5.22 -0.12 9.93
C SER A 82 -5.32 -1.60 10.30
N THR A 83 -5.29 -2.46 9.29
CA THR A 83 -5.24 -3.92 9.48
C THR A 83 -4.20 -4.51 8.56
N ARG A 84 -3.56 -5.61 8.97
CA ARG A 84 -2.70 -6.40 8.09
C ARG A 84 -3.50 -7.57 7.52
N PRO A 85 -3.90 -7.55 6.23
CA PRO A 85 -4.53 -8.71 5.62
C PRO A 85 -3.63 -9.94 5.71
N MET A 86 -4.23 -11.13 5.87
CA MET A 86 -3.51 -12.40 6.07
C MET A 86 -2.51 -12.75 4.96
N LYS A 87 -2.70 -12.21 3.74
CA LYS A 87 -1.80 -12.41 2.58
C LYS A 87 -0.92 -11.18 2.27
N SER A 88 -0.88 -10.19 3.15
CA SER A 88 -0.12 -8.94 2.95
C SER A 88 1.07 -8.86 3.91
N LEU A 89 2.22 -8.43 3.38
CA LEU A 89 3.39 -8.08 4.20
C LEU A 89 3.26 -6.69 4.85
N TYR A 90 2.31 -5.88 4.38
CA TYR A 90 2.14 -4.50 4.81
C TYR A 90 0.74 -4.24 5.33
N ASP A 91 0.66 -3.33 6.30
CA ASP A 91 -0.60 -2.89 6.85
C ASP A 91 -1.35 -2.04 5.82
N GLN A 92 -2.65 -2.27 5.72
CA GLN A 92 -3.56 -1.53 4.88
C GLN A 92 -4.36 -0.55 5.76
N PHE A 93 -4.33 0.71 5.39
CA PHE A 93 -5.06 1.78 6.04
C PHE A 93 -6.42 1.95 5.37
N TYR A 94 -7.42 2.27 6.18
CA TYR A 94 -8.80 2.46 5.75
C TYR A 94 -9.32 3.77 6.33
N TRP A 95 -9.89 4.61 5.49
CA TRP A 95 -10.53 5.86 5.90
C TRP A 95 -11.70 6.21 4.98
N PRO A 96 -12.78 6.80 5.52
CA PRO A 96 -13.93 7.20 4.72
C PRO A 96 -13.65 8.49 3.94
N VAL A 97 -14.13 8.52 2.70
CA VAL A 97 -14.08 9.69 1.82
C VAL A 97 -15.44 9.90 1.14
N LEU A 98 -15.86 11.15 1.02
CA LEU A 98 -17.03 11.59 0.28
C LEU A 98 -16.66 11.78 -1.19
N ILE A 99 -17.18 10.91 -2.04
CA ILE A 99 -17.04 10.97 -3.50
C ILE A 99 -18.44 10.89 -4.10
N ASP A 100 -18.79 11.83 -4.96
CA ASP A 100 -20.10 11.90 -5.63
C ASP A 100 -21.29 11.81 -4.63
N ASN A 101 -21.21 12.59 -3.54
CA ASN A 101 -22.18 12.60 -2.42
C ASN A 101 -22.38 11.24 -1.72
N LYS A 102 -21.45 10.30 -1.89
CA LYS A 102 -21.48 9.00 -1.21
C LYS A 102 -20.22 8.82 -0.38
N VAL A 103 -20.40 8.42 0.87
CA VAL A 103 -19.28 8.03 1.72
C VAL A 103 -18.81 6.64 1.30
N ILE A 104 -17.58 6.55 0.82
CA ILE A 104 -16.92 5.29 0.47
C ILE A 104 -15.70 5.08 1.36
N VAL A 105 -15.38 3.83 1.68
CA VAL A 105 -14.14 3.50 2.41
C VAL A 105 -13.00 3.42 1.40
N HIS A 106 -12.11 4.40 1.44
CA HIS A 106 -10.85 4.33 0.71
C HIS A 106 -9.84 3.50 1.50
N ASN A 107 -9.01 2.76 0.78
CA ASN A 107 -7.91 2.00 1.36
C ASN A 107 -6.58 2.24 0.65
N ASP A 108 -5.50 2.25 1.42
CA ASP A 108 -4.14 2.33 0.88
C ASP A 108 -3.14 1.64 1.82
N ALA A 109 -2.17 0.95 1.25
CA ALA A 109 -1.03 0.41 1.99
C ALA A 109 0.17 1.37 1.98
N PHE A 110 0.06 2.52 1.29
CA PHE A 110 1.14 3.44 0.97
C PHE A 110 2.29 2.67 0.30
N LEU A 111 1.96 1.99 -0.80
CA LEU A 111 2.85 1.18 -1.64
C LEU A 111 2.74 1.62 -3.11
N GLY A 112 3.86 1.60 -3.83
CA GLY A 112 3.82 1.85 -5.27
C GLY A 112 3.11 0.67 -5.94
N ARG A 113 2.38 0.90 -7.02
CA ARG A 113 1.67 -0.20 -7.72
C ARG A 113 2.52 -0.92 -8.78
N LEU A 114 3.84 -0.71 -8.79
CA LEU A 114 4.74 -1.39 -9.73
C LEU A 114 5.10 -2.80 -9.22
N PHE A 115 5.33 -3.76 -10.13
CA PHE A 115 5.81 -5.11 -9.78
C PHE A 115 7.12 -5.13 -8.97
N PHE A 116 7.88 -4.03 -8.97
CA PHE A 116 9.10 -3.84 -8.16
C PHE A 116 8.90 -2.96 -6.92
N ALA A 117 7.68 -2.53 -6.61
CA ALA A 117 7.37 -1.54 -5.59
C ALA A 117 7.22 -2.14 -4.17
N MET A 118 7.95 -3.20 -3.85
CA MET A 118 8.22 -3.58 -2.45
C MET A 118 8.89 -2.46 -1.65
N PHE A 119 9.31 -1.37 -2.31
CA PHE A 119 10.10 -0.30 -1.72
C PHE A 119 9.58 1.08 -2.14
N TYR A 120 8.50 1.58 -1.52
CA TYR A 120 8.60 2.99 -1.15
C TYR A 120 9.65 3.07 -0.06
N ALA A 121 10.84 3.58 -0.40
CA ALA A 121 11.93 3.78 0.56
C ALA A 121 11.48 4.61 1.78
N ASN A 122 10.42 5.41 1.60
CA ASN A 122 9.87 6.35 2.57
C ASN A 122 8.42 6.03 3.03
N ARG A 123 7.94 4.77 2.97
CA ARG A 123 6.57 4.41 3.42
C ARG A 123 6.23 4.97 4.80
N LEU A 124 7.20 4.91 5.73
CA LEU A 124 7.01 5.41 7.08
C LEU A 124 6.78 6.92 7.13
N GLU A 125 7.53 7.67 6.33
CA GLU A 125 7.33 9.11 6.18
C GLU A 125 5.99 9.44 5.51
N LEU A 126 5.53 8.63 4.54
CA LEU A 126 4.20 8.81 3.94
C LEU A 126 3.10 8.63 4.98
N ILE A 127 3.17 7.58 5.80
CA ILE A 127 2.20 7.33 6.87
C ILE A 127 2.23 8.46 7.90
N ARG A 128 3.43 8.85 8.35
CA ARG A 128 3.61 9.97 9.27
C ARG A 128 3.02 11.27 8.70
N THR A 129 3.34 11.61 7.46
CA THR A 129 2.84 12.83 6.78
C THR A 129 1.32 12.79 6.63
N TYR A 130 0.76 11.63 6.32
CA TYR A 130 -0.68 11.42 6.28
C TYR A 130 -1.34 11.67 7.64
N LEU A 131 -0.85 11.02 8.69
CA LEU A 131 -1.41 11.13 10.03
C LEU A 131 -1.30 12.56 10.57
N LEU A 132 -0.14 13.21 10.37
CA LEU A 132 0.07 14.61 10.74
C LEU A 132 -0.86 15.54 9.93
N GLY A 133 -1.00 15.28 8.63
CA GLY A 133 -1.88 16.04 7.75
C GLY A 133 -3.34 15.96 8.17
N VAL A 134 -3.82 14.78 8.56
CA VAL A 134 -5.18 14.62 9.12
C VAL A 134 -5.31 15.36 10.43
N ALA A 135 -4.38 15.19 11.37
CA ALA A 135 -4.45 15.83 12.68
C ALA A 135 -4.51 17.36 12.60
N HIS A 136 -3.72 17.96 11.71
CA HIS A 136 -3.69 19.41 11.54
C HIS A 136 -4.91 19.97 10.80
N ASN A 137 -5.39 19.28 9.75
CA ASN A 137 -6.41 19.83 8.85
C ASN A 137 -7.83 19.32 9.14
N ARG A 138 -7.96 18.17 9.81
CA ARG A 138 -9.21 17.48 10.15
C ARG A 138 -9.13 16.86 11.56
N PRO A 139 -8.94 17.68 12.62
CA PRO A 139 -8.85 17.20 13.99
C PRO A 139 -10.14 16.54 14.49
N ASP A 140 -11.23 16.71 13.76
CA ASP A 140 -12.49 16.03 14.02
C ASP A 140 -12.42 14.52 13.71
N ILE A 141 -11.52 14.08 12.83
CA ILE A 141 -11.33 12.68 12.42
C ILE A 141 -10.50 11.94 13.45
N THR A 142 -11.03 10.82 13.93
CA THR A 142 -10.39 9.97 14.94
C THR A 142 -9.49 8.91 14.31
N VAL A 143 -8.29 8.74 14.85
CA VAL A 143 -7.32 7.73 14.40
C VAL A 143 -7.22 6.63 15.45
N ASP A 144 -7.20 5.38 15.00
CA ASP A 144 -6.91 4.24 15.88
C ASP A 144 -5.51 4.39 16.51
N PRO A 145 -5.42 4.48 17.85
CA PRO A 145 -4.16 4.72 18.55
C PRO A 145 -3.14 3.60 18.33
N VAL A 146 -3.56 2.39 17.94
CA VAL A 146 -2.66 1.27 17.66
C VAL A 146 -1.78 1.53 16.43
N ILE A 147 -2.21 2.42 15.53
CA ILE A 147 -1.44 2.76 14.32
C ILE A 147 -0.07 3.34 14.68
N PHE A 148 -0.01 4.20 15.69
CA PHE A 148 1.19 4.91 16.13
C PHE A 148 2.33 3.96 16.55
N PRO A 149 2.17 3.09 17.56
CA PRO A 149 3.22 2.16 17.97
C PRO A 149 3.56 1.14 16.88
N ASN A 150 2.57 0.67 16.10
CA ASN A 150 2.83 -0.27 14.99
C ASN A 150 3.74 0.32 13.91
N HIS A 151 3.76 1.65 13.80
CA HIS A 151 4.53 2.38 12.82
C HIS A 151 5.67 3.20 13.45
N TYR A 152 6.03 2.97 14.72
CA TYR A 152 7.11 3.70 15.40
C TYR A 152 6.92 5.23 15.36
N ILE A 153 5.67 5.70 15.36
CA ILE A 153 5.35 7.13 15.34
C ILE A 153 4.88 7.53 16.74
N ASP A 154 5.43 8.61 17.27
CA ASP A 154 4.97 9.25 18.50
C ASP A 154 3.65 9.99 18.25
N PRO A 155 2.56 9.69 18.98
CA PRO A 155 1.25 10.33 18.76
C PRO A 155 1.21 11.81 19.12
N GLU A 156 2.12 12.32 19.96
CA GLU A 156 2.10 13.71 20.41
C GLU A 156 2.74 14.66 19.40
N ASN A 157 3.88 14.25 18.83
CA ASN A 157 4.70 15.10 17.96
C ASN A 157 4.87 14.54 16.54
N TYR A 158 4.32 13.36 16.24
CA TYR A 158 4.41 12.67 14.95
C TYR A 158 5.86 12.45 14.51
N SER A 159 6.81 12.36 15.44
CA SER A 159 8.19 11.97 15.15
C SER A 159 8.29 10.46 14.99
N ILE A 160 9.24 10.02 14.16
CA ILE A 160 9.49 8.60 13.92
C ILE A 160 10.67 8.14 14.79
N ASP A 161 10.46 7.09 15.58
CA ASP A 161 11.55 6.41 16.30
C ASP A 161 12.30 5.45 15.36
N TYR A 162 13.22 6.03 14.60
CA TYR A 162 14.14 5.30 13.74
C TYR A 162 15.07 4.35 14.50
N ARG A 163 15.36 4.63 15.77
CA ARG A 163 16.26 3.80 16.59
C ARG A 163 15.56 2.51 16.98
N GLN A 164 14.33 2.60 17.47
CA GLN A 164 13.51 1.43 17.78
C GLN A 164 13.25 0.61 16.51
N GLN A 165 12.92 1.25 15.38
CA GLN A 165 12.74 0.56 14.11
C GLN A 165 13.99 -0.24 13.69
N LYS A 166 15.18 0.38 13.73
CA LYS A 166 16.44 -0.31 13.42
C LYS A 166 16.70 -1.47 14.37
N ARG A 167 16.48 -1.26 15.67
CA ARG A 167 16.68 -2.30 16.70
C ARG A 167 15.77 -3.50 16.44
N THR A 168 14.48 -3.28 16.18
CA THR A 168 13.55 -4.37 15.86
C THR A 168 13.99 -5.13 14.61
N ARG A 169 14.39 -4.44 13.54
CA ARG A 169 14.88 -5.09 12.31
C ARG A 169 16.11 -5.97 12.55
N ILE A 170 17.08 -5.49 13.33
CA ILE A 170 18.28 -6.26 13.68
C ILE A 170 17.90 -7.49 14.51
N MET A 171 17.07 -7.33 15.53
CA MET A 171 16.62 -8.45 16.37
C MET A 171 15.83 -9.49 15.58
N SER A 172 14.94 -9.07 14.68
CA SER A 172 14.22 -9.98 13.78
C SER A 172 15.16 -10.75 12.86
N ALA A 173 16.19 -10.10 12.30
CA ALA A 173 17.17 -10.75 11.44
C ALA A 173 18.01 -11.78 12.21
N LEU A 174 18.48 -11.42 13.41
CA LEU A 174 19.21 -12.36 14.29
C LEU A 174 18.36 -13.56 14.68
N PHE A 175 17.09 -13.33 15.04
CA PHE A 175 16.15 -14.40 15.35
C PHE A 175 15.94 -15.33 14.15
N PHE A 176 15.78 -14.78 12.95
CA PHE A 176 15.62 -15.58 11.73
C PHE A 176 16.84 -16.45 11.43
N ILE A 177 18.05 -15.90 11.56
CA ILE A 177 19.31 -16.65 11.40
C ILE A 177 19.38 -17.79 12.41
N LEU A 178 19.02 -17.54 13.67
CA LEU A 178 19.01 -18.55 14.72
C LEU A 178 18.02 -19.69 14.41
N VAL A 179 16.80 -19.37 13.96
CA VAL A 179 15.80 -20.37 13.57
C VAL A 179 16.30 -21.22 12.40
N LEU A 180 16.88 -20.61 11.37
CA LEU A 180 17.45 -21.35 10.24
C LEU A 180 18.62 -22.25 10.66
N GLY A 181 19.49 -21.77 11.56
CA GLY A 181 20.59 -22.57 12.10
C GLY A 181 20.10 -23.77 12.92
N LEU A 182 19.05 -23.61 13.71
CA LEU A 182 18.42 -24.71 14.43
C LEU A 182 17.79 -25.73 13.47
N ILE A 183 17.06 -25.27 12.45
CA ILE A 183 16.48 -26.17 11.43
C ILE A 183 17.60 -26.97 10.75
N TYR A 184 18.68 -26.30 10.35
CA TYR A 184 19.84 -26.96 9.74
C TYR A 184 20.44 -28.03 10.67
N TYR A 185 20.67 -27.69 11.95
CA TYR A 185 21.24 -28.60 12.94
C TYR A 185 20.36 -29.82 13.27
N PHE A 186 19.04 -29.72 13.17
CA PHE A 186 18.11 -30.81 13.50
C PHE A 186 17.62 -31.61 12.29
N VAL A 187 17.86 -31.12 11.06
CA VAL A 187 17.50 -31.81 9.81
C VAL A 187 18.68 -32.59 9.24
N ASP A 188 19.91 -32.14 9.50
CA ASP A 188 21.15 -32.95 9.36
C ASP A 188 21.42 -33.79 10.63
#